data_AF-A0A950RK53-F1
#
_entry.id   AF-A0A950RK53-F1
#
_cell.length_a   1.000
_cell.length_b   1.000
_cell.length_c   1.000
_cell.angle_alpha   90.00
_cell.angle_beta   90.00
_cell.angle_gamma   90.00
#
_symmetry.space_group_name_H-M   'P 1'
#
loop_
_entity.id
_entity.type
_entity.pdbx_description
1 polymer ?
#
loop_
_entity_poly.entity_id
_entity_poly.type
_entity_poly.pdbx_seq_one_letter_code
_entity_poly.pdbx_strand_id
1 'polypeptide(L)'
;MVYIEIAFWLAAAGVLYTYLGYPLLMAGLARFRVRPVQRGDGLSRSVSIVLAVYNEEVNIARRLVEFTQLFAKTGLRGEILVVSD
;
A
#
# COMPACT_ATOMS: atom_id res chain seq x y z
N MET A 1 1.17 44.88 16.39
CA MET A 1 1.19 44.61 14.93
C MET A 1 2.18 43.51 14.60
N VAL A 2 3.49 43.71 14.81
CA VAL A 2 4.55 42.71 14.49
C VAL A 2 4.34 41.31 15.08
N TYR A 3 3.89 41.20 16.34
CA TYR A 3 3.68 39.89 16.98
C TYR A 3 2.60 39.03 16.31
N ILE A 4 1.51 39.65 15.86
CA ILE A 4 0.41 38.95 15.17
C ILE A 4 0.87 38.52 13.77
N GLU A 5 1.65 39.36 13.10
CA GLU A 5 2.24 39.06 11.80
C GLU A 5 3.20 37.87 11.86
N ILE A 6 4.07 37.82 12.88
CA ILE A 6 4.95 36.67 13.13
C ILE A 6 4.14 35.40 13.39
N ALA A 7 3.11 35.48 14.24
CA ALA A 7 2.25 34.33 14.54
C ALA A 7 1.52 33.81 13.30
N PHE A 8 1.02 34.72 12.44
CA PHE A 8 0.38 34.38 11.18
C PHE A 8 1.34 33.63 10.24
N TRP A 9 2.55 34.17 10.02
CA TRP A 9 3.52 33.54 9.14
C TRP A 9 4.03 32.20 9.67
N LEU A 10 4.19 32.05 10.99
CA LEU A 10 4.53 30.76 11.61
C LEU A 10 3.43 29.73 11.38
N ALA A 11 2.16 30.11 11.57
CA ALA A 11 1.03 29.21 11.33
C ALA A 11 0.91 28.83 9.83
N ALA A 12 1.01 29.81 8.93
CA ALA A 12 1.01 29.59 7.49
C ALA A 12 2.15 28.69 7.04
N ALA A 13 3.36 28.90 7.57
CA ALA A 13 4.52 28.05 7.29
C ALA A 13 4.32 26.63 7.82
N GLY A 14 3.70 26.46 8.99
CA GLY A 14 3.33 25.16 9.54
C GLY A 14 2.39 24.38 8.62
N VAL A 15 1.32 25.02 8.16
CA VAL A 15 0.37 24.41 7.22
C VAL A 15 1.06 24.06 5.90
N LEU A 16 1.84 24.99 5.35
CA LEU A 16 2.59 24.77 4.10
C LEU A 16 3.58 23.60 4.24
N TYR A 17 4.25 23.49 5.39
CA TYR A 17 5.14 22.38 5.68
C TYR A 17 4.39 21.05 5.73
N THR A 18 3.24 20.95 6.41
CA THR A 18 2.50 19.68 6.49
C THR A 18 1.99 19.20 5.13
N TYR A 19 1.44 20.11 4.31
CA TYR A 19 0.82 19.74 3.04
C TYR A 19 1.79 19.64 1.86
N LEU A 20 2.83 20.48 1.83
CA LEU A 20 3.78 20.53 0.72
C LEU A 20 5.19 20.14 1.16
N GLY A 21 5.71 20.78 2.22
CA GLY A 21 7.10 20.61 2.64
C GLY A 21 7.45 19.17 3.00
N TYR A 22 6.66 18.52 3.85
CA TYR A 22 6.89 17.18 4.34
C TYR A 22 6.78 16.13 3.21
N PRO A 23 5.71 16.11 2.38
CA PRO A 23 5.66 15.20 1.23
C PRO A 23 6.83 15.38 0.25
N LEU A 24 7.24 16.62 -0.04
CA LEU A 24 8.37 16.88 -0.94
C LEU A 24 9.71 16.42 -0.36
N LEU A 25 9.97 16.71 0.92
CA LEU A 25 11.16 16.23 1.61
C LEU A 25 11.21 14.70 1.65
N MET A 26 10.07 14.05 1.97
CA MET A 26 9.98 12.60 1.99
C MET A 26 10.14 11.99 0.60
N ALA A 27 9.57 12.61 -0.44
CA ALA A 27 9.75 12.16 -1.82
C ALA A 27 11.22 12.26 -2.26
N GLY A 28 11.89 13.36 -1.92
CA GLY A 28 13.32 13.53 -2.15
C GLY A 28 14.14 12.46 -1.43
N LEU A 29 13.94 12.28 -0.13
CA LEU A 29 14.63 11.27 0.66
C LEU A 29 14.38 9.85 0.15
N ALA A 30 13.13 9.52 -0.19
CA ALA A 30 12.76 8.22 -0.75
C ALA A 30 13.47 7.98 -2.09
N ARG A 31 13.66 9.03 -2.91
CA ARG A 31 14.38 8.94 -4.19
C ARG A 31 15.89 8.72 -4.00
N PHE A 32 16.50 9.31 -2.97
CA PHE A 32 17.92 9.12 -2.68
C PHE A 32 18.23 7.81 -1.93
N ARG A 33 17.25 7.27 -1.18
CA ARG A 33 17.36 5.99 -0.46
C ARG A 33 16.57 4.87 -1.13
N VAL A 34 16.45 4.87 -2.46
CA VAL A 34 15.81 3.75 -3.16
C VAL A 34 16.68 2.51 -2.98
N ARG A 35 16.23 1.59 -2.12
CA ARG A 35 16.75 0.23 -2.08
C ARG A 35 16.21 -0.48 -3.33
N PRO A 36 17.06 -0.94 -4.27
CA PRO A 36 16.57 -1.62 -5.45
C PRO A 36 15.75 -2.83 -5.03
N VAL A 37 14.52 -2.94 -5.56
CA VAL A 37 13.69 -4.12 -5.37
C VAL A 37 14.39 -5.26 -6.10
N GLN A 38 14.98 -6.18 -5.34
CA GLN A 38 15.50 -7.42 -5.88
C GLN A 38 14.30 -8.30 -6.23
N ARG A 39 13.82 -8.17 -7.46
CA ARG A 39 12.87 -9.12 -8.03
C ARG A 39 13.69 -10.37 -8.35
N GLY A 40 13.48 -11.43 -7.58
CA GLY A 40 14.07 -12.72 -7.89
C GLY A 40 13.33 -13.31 -9.07
N ASP A 41 14.02 -13.48 -10.20
CA ASP A 41 13.50 -14.28 -11.30
C ASP A 41 13.57 -15.76 -10.90
N GLY A 42 12.42 -16.45 -10.90
CA GLY A 42 12.41 -17.92 -10.98
C GLY A 42 12.32 -18.72 -9.68
N LEU A 43 11.92 -18.15 -8.55
CA LEU A 43 11.44 -18.99 -7.45
C LEU A 43 10.00 -19.42 -7.76
N SER A 44 9.82 -20.66 -8.23
CA SER A 44 8.53 -21.35 -8.26
C SER A 44 8.06 -21.55 -6.82
N ARG A 45 7.59 -20.47 -6.20
CA ARG A 45 7.19 -20.44 -4.81
C ARG A 45 5.70 -20.69 -4.76
N SER A 46 5.31 -21.73 -4.03
CA SER A 46 3.91 -21.91 -3.66
C SER A 46 3.46 -20.70 -2.86
N VAL A 47 2.33 -20.08 -3.24
CA VAL A 47 1.74 -18.95 -2.52
C VAL A 47 0.49 -19.41 -1.78
N SER A 48 0.41 -19.08 -0.49
CA SER A 48 -0.76 -19.33 0.33
C SER A 48 -1.49 -18.02 0.58
N ILE A 49 -2.73 -17.89 0.10
CA ILE A 49 -3.56 -16.70 0.27
C ILE A 49 -4.55 -16.99 1.40
N VAL A 50 -4.45 -16.25 2.50
CA VAL A 50 -5.43 -16.30 3.59
C VAL A 50 -6.50 -15.24 3.34
N LEU A 51 -7.73 -15.69 3.09
CA LEU A 51 -8.89 -14.84 2.89
C LEU A 51 -9.75 -14.86 4.16
N ALA A 52 -9.66 -13.80 4.95
CA ALA A 52 -10.59 -13.56 6.06
C ALA A 52 -11.93 -13.08 5.49
N VAL A 53 -13.01 -13.78 5.84
CA VAL A 53 -14.37 -13.56 5.36
C VAL A 53 -15.25 -13.29 6.57
N TYR A 54 -15.91 -12.13 6.58
CA TYR A 54 -16.94 -11.79 7.56
C TYR A 54 -18.12 -11.15 6.83
N ASN A 55 -19.29 -11.76 6.88
CA ASN A 55 -20.50 -11.32 6.16
C ASN A 55 -20.30 -11.07 4.65
N GLU A 56 -19.40 -11.82 3.99
CA GLU A 56 -19.06 -11.65 2.57
C GLU A 56 -19.76 -12.67 1.64
N GLU A 57 -20.92 -13.21 2.03
CA GLU A 57 -21.66 -14.22 1.27
C GLU A 57 -21.90 -13.83 -0.20
N VAL A 58 -22.18 -12.55 -0.45
CA VAL A 58 -22.48 -12.02 -1.79
C VAL A 58 -21.22 -11.85 -2.64
N ASN A 59 -20.05 -11.63 -2.02
CA ASN A 59 -18.81 -11.28 -2.72
C ASN A 59 -17.77 -12.40 -2.74
N ILE A 60 -17.88 -13.41 -1.87
CA ILE A 60 -16.88 -14.46 -1.73
C ILE A 60 -16.66 -15.23 -3.04
N ALA A 61 -17.74 -15.55 -3.77
CA ALA A 61 -17.66 -16.25 -5.05
C ALA A 61 -16.85 -15.44 -6.08
N ARG A 62 -17.06 -14.12 -6.14
CA ARG A 62 -16.32 -13.23 -7.03
C ARG A 62 -14.83 -13.20 -6.67
N ARG A 63 -14.50 -13.03 -5.38
CA ARG A 63 -13.10 -13.00 -4.91
C ARG A 63 -12.37 -14.31 -5.19
N LEU A 64 -13.03 -15.45 -5.00
CA LEU A 64 -12.43 -16.76 -5.33
C LEU A 64 -12.15 -16.90 -6.84
N VAL A 65 -13.05 -16.42 -7.70
CA VAL A 65 -12.81 -16.39 -9.15
C VAL A 65 -11.65 -15.47 -9.51
N GLU A 66 -11.55 -14.30 -8.87
CA GLU A 66 -10.43 -13.38 -9.10
C GLU A 66 -9.08 -14.00 -8.72
N PHE A 67 -8.99 -14.65 -7.55
CA PHE A 67 -7.75 -15.30 -7.11
C PHE A 67 -7.36 -16.50 -7.97
N THR A 68 -8.33 -17.33 -8.38
CA THR A 68 -8.07 -18.47 -9.28
C THR A 68 -7.61 -18.01 -10.66
N GLN A 69 -8.20 -16.94 -11.20
CA GLN A 69 -7.74 -16.31 -12.45
C GLN A 69 -6.33 -15.73 -12.30
N LEU A 70 -6.00 -15.14 -11.15
CA LEU A 70 -4.68 -14.60 -10.86
C LEU A 70 -3.62 -15.71 -10.89
N PHE A 71 -3.88 -16.86 -10.27
CA PHE A 71 -2.99 -18.02 -10.34
C PHE A 71 -2.83 -18.53 -11.78
N ALA A 72 -3.93 -18.65 -12.53
CA ALA A 72 -3.87 -19.09 -13.93
C ALA A 72 -3.02 -18.15 -14.81
N LYS A 73 -3.16 -16.83 -14.64
CA LYS A 73 -2.39 -15.82 -15.40
C LYS A 73 -0.92 -15.77 -15.05
N THR A 74 -0.59 -15.98 -13.77
CA THR A 74 0.78 -15.89 -13.27
C THR A 74 1.55 -17.21 -13.38
N GLY A 75 0.84 -18.33 -13.60
CA GLY A 75 1.44 -19.67 -13.59
C GLY A 75 1.92 -20.10 -12.20
N LEU A 76 1.55 -19.35 -11.15
CA LEU A 76 1.92 -19.64 -9.78
C LEU A 76 1.09 -20.83 -9.27
N ARG A 77 1.76 -21.77 -8.62
CA ARG A 77 1.07 -22.77 -7.79
C ARG A 77 0.72 -22.13 -6.46
N GLY A 78 -0.48 -22.38 -5.96
CA GLY A 78 -0.91 -21.79 -4.70
C GLY A 78 -2.17 -22.41 -4.14
N GLU A 79 -2.49 -21.98 -2.93
CA GLU A 79 -3.64 -22.41 -2.14
C GLU A 79 -4.38 -21.17 -1.62
N ILE A 80 -5.69 -21.30 -1.42
CA ILE A 80 -6.55 -20.26 -0.83
C ILE A 80 -7.16 -20.84 0.44
N LEU A 81 -6.79 -20.29 1.59
CA LEU A 81 -7.41 -20.63 2.87
C LEU A 81 -8.48 -19.59 3.20
N VAL A 82 -9.73 -20.03 3.19
CA VAL A 82 -10.87 -19.21 3.61
C VAL A 82 -11.05 -19.37 5.12
N VAL A 83 -10.94 -18.27 5.85
CA VAL A 83 -11.20 -18.20 7.28
C VAL A 83 -12.48 -17.38 7.48
N SER A 84 -13.55 -18.04 7.92
CA SER A 84 -14.80 -17.39 8.30
C SER A 84 -14.90 -17.33 9.82
N ASP A 85 -15.23 -16.16 10.35
CA ASP A 85 -15.74 -15.98 11.71
C ASP A 85 -17.28 -16.08 11.71
#